data_AF-A0AAP6BKM9-F1
#
_entry.id   AF-A0AAP6BKM9-F1
#
_cell.length_a   1.000
_cell.length_b   1.000
_cell.length_c   1.000
_cell.angle_alpha   90.00
_cell.angle_beta   90.00
_cell.angle_gamma   90.00
#
_symmetry.space_group_name_H-M   'P 1'
#
loop_
_entity.id
_entity.type
_entity.pdbx_description
1 polymer ?
#
loop_
_entity_poly.entity_id
_entity_poly.type
_entity_poly.pdbx_seq_one_letter_code
_entity_poly.pdbx_strand_id
1 'polypeptide(L)'
;MASTQGVGAANEDTVHVSPTGVVVLDGLSAPKDLPMGCVHGTPWFVRQLGTTLINLIGDDEVSLQEALRTAIAEVNDLHRDSCDLDQEAVPASTVVMIRERGDVLDYLVLSDNVLVLDLGDDGIQTVVDKRVEEVAADEMQAALQGPTGTPEHAARVSRLVTVQRRLRNKPGGYWVAATDPAAADEAITGSVELARVQQAALLTDGASRLVDSFGALTWHDLLTLLRTEGPAALIARTREAELADPVGERWPRFKRSDDATAAYVKIGQPVPLSSAAQRLERGRTTGSSWGAGERSDGHAAGLADAPPEVAAALGIAAGTKVVRRTRVYRDRHGIVAHSTSWIPREFARVAPELLRGERLQGGTSLDVIARATGRQAVERDCETAARVATPEDAELLELTDEGSHAILVLTALFRDRDGQALEYGVDLGAPGRTRVETSGVGR
;
A
#
# COMPACT_ATOMS: atom_id res chain seq x y z
N MET A 1 -7.78 1.54 0.46
CA MET A 1 -8.81 0.81 -0.32
C MET A 1 -9.92 1.78 -0.73
N ALA A 2 -10.68 1.48 -1.79
CA ALA A 2 -11.90 2.18 -2.18
C ALA A 2 -12.84 1.21 -2.89
N SER A 3 -14.16 1.44 -2.79
CA SER A 3 -15.19 0.66 -3.48
C SER A 3 -16.32 1.59 -3.88
N THR A 4 -16.83 1.48 -5.10
CA THR A 4 -17.89 2.37 -5.60
C THR A 4 -18.81 1.63 -6.57
N GLN A 5 -20.11 1.83 -6.36
CA GLN A 5 -21.18 1.31 -7.20
C GLN A 5 -21.07 1.80 -8.66
N GLY A 6 -21.32 0.91 -9.61
CA GLY A 6 -21.50 1.19 -11.03
C GLY A 6 -22.95 1.55 -11.36
N VAL A 7 -23.48 1.03 -12.49
CA VAL A 7 -24.87 1.26 -12.91
C VAL A 7 -25.89 0.29 -12.31
N GLY A 8 -25.44 -0.66 -11.49
CA GLY A 8 -26.28 -1.65 -10.81
C GLY A 8 -27.22 -1.03 -9.76
N ALA A 9 -28.08 -1.84 -9.15
CA ALA A 9 -29.02 -1.37 -8.12
C ALA A 9 -28.34 -1.17 -6.75
N ALA A 10 -27.28 -1.92 -6.48
CA ALA A 10 -26.44 -1.83 -5.29
C ALA A 10 -25.01 -2.19 -5.67
N ASN A 11 -24.05 -1.82 -4.81
CA ASN A 11 -22.69 -2.31 -4.92
C ASN A 11 -22.62 -3.77 -4.46
N GLU A 12 -22.17 -4.64 -5.35
CA GLU A 12 -21.98 -6.08 -5.15
C GLU A 12 -20.52 -6.44 -4.82
N ASP A 13 -19.60 -5.45 -4.82
CA ASP A 13 -18.23 -5.63 -4.35
C ASP A 13 -18.07 -5.38 -2.85
N THR A 14 -17.08 -6.05 -2.23
CA THR A 14 -16.61 -5.71 -0.88
C THR A 14 -15.10 -5.81 -0.74
N VAL A 15 -14.56 -5.09 0.24
CA VAL A 15 -13.15 -5.17 0.65
C VAL A 15 -13.07 -5.27 2.17
N HIS A 16 -12.26 -6.21 2.66
CA HIS A 16 -12.03 -6.48 4.07
C HIS A 16 -10.53 -6.48 4.35
N VAL A 17 -10.11 -5.84 5.43
CA VAL A 17 -8.69 -5.63 5.77
C VAL A 17 -8.47 -5.94 7.25
N SER A 18 -7.39 -6.65 7.54
CA SER A 18 -6.82 -6.86 8.87
C SER A 18 -5.36 -6.40 8.86
N PRO A 19 -4.65 -6.41 10.00
CA PRO A 19 -3.22 -6.08 10.03
C PRO A 19 -2.36 -7.00 9.16
N THR A 20 -2.81 -8.24 8.89
CA THR A 20 -2.03 -9.26 8.19
C THR A 20 -2.66 -9.74 6.88
N GLY A 21 -3.87 -9.29 6.52
CA GLY A 21 -4.57 -9.81 5.34
C GLY A 21 -5.52 -8.82 4.69
N VAL A 22 -5.78 -9.04 3.40
CA VAL A 22 -6.73 -8.29 2.59
C VAL A 22 -7.55 -9.26 1.77
N VAL A 23 -8.86 -9.06 1.73
CA VAL A 23 -9.81 -9.81 0.90
C VAL A 23 -10.60 -8.81 0.06
N VAL A 24 -10.67 -9.03 -1.25
CA VAL A 24 -11.52 -8.29 -2.18
C VAL A 24 -12.42 -9.28 -2.90
N LEU A 25 -13.71 -8.96 -2.92
CA LEU A 25 -14.78 -9.76 -3.48
C LEU A 25 -15.54 -8.93 -4.51
N ASP A 26 -15.88 -9.53 -5.63
CA ASP A 26 -16.83 -9.00 -6.61
C ASP A 26 -17.99 -9.97 -6.73
N GLY A 27 -19.20 -9.45 -6.53
CA GLY A 27 -20.42 -10.22 -6.49
C GLY A 27 -21.07 -10.32 -7.87
N LEU A 28 -21.45 -11.53 -8.27
CA LEU A 28 -22.11 -11.73 -9.55
C LEU A 28 -23.58 -11.32 -9.45
N SER A 29 -23.99 -10.38 -10.31
CA SER A 29 -25.35 -9.85 -10.34
C SER A 29 -26.40 -10.93 -10.58
N ALA A 30 -27.53 -10.78 -9.87
CA ALA A 30 -28.66 -11.68 -9.99
C ALA A 30 -29.22 -11.76 -11.44
N PRO A 31 -29.55 -12.97 -11.94
CA PRO A 31 -30.37 -13.17 -13.11
C PRO A 31 -31.65 -12.31 -13.11
N LYS A 32 -31.96 -11.65 -14.23
CA LYS A 32 -33.24 -10.93 -14.38
C LYS A 32 -34.41 -11.87 -14.72
N ASP A 33 -34.08 -13.06 -15.21
CA ASP A 33 -34.96 -14.04 -15.83
C ASP A 33 -35.27 -15.26 -14.93
N LEU A 34 -34.59 -15.38 -13.79
CA LEU A 34 -34.76 -16.49 -12.85
C LEU A 34 -34.97 -15.96 -11.43
N PRO A 35 -35.84 -16.61 -10.62
CA PRO A 35 -35.94 -16.29 -9.21
C PRO A 35 -34.63 -16.65 -8.50
N MET A 36 -34.16 -15.76 -7.62
CA MET A 36 -33.00 -16.05 -6.77
C MET A 36 -33.39 -17.06 -5.69
N GLY A 37 -32.55 -18.08 -5.48
CA GLY A 37 -32.68 -19.05 -4.40
C GLY A 37 -32.40 -18.44 -3.01
N CYS A 38 -31.76 -17.27 -2.96
CA CYS A 38 -31.48 -16.55 -1.72
C CYS A 38 -32.31 -15.26 -1.59
N VAL A 39 -33.01 -15.12 -0.46
CA VAL A 39 -33.84 -13.94 -0.17
C VAL A 39 -33.03 -12.69 0.20
N HIS A 40 -31.76 -12.86 0.57
CA HIS A 40 -30.88 -11.77 1.01
C HIS A 40 -30.12 -11.08 -0.14
N GLY A 41 -29.93 -11.79 -1.26
CA GLY A 41 -29.24 -11.30 -2.46
C GLY A 41 -27.71 -11.31 -2.38
N THR A 42 -27.06 -11.00 -3.51
CA THR A 42 -25.60 -10.99 -3.68
C THR A 42 -24.88 -10.06 -2.70
N PRO A 43 -25.30 -8.80 -2.47
CA PRO A 43 -24.62 -7.91 -1.52
C PRO A 43 -24.54 -8.47 -0.09
N TRP A 44 -25.54 -9.24 0.35
CA TRP A 44 -25.48 -9.87 1.67
C TRP A 44 -24.45 -11.00 1.69
N PHE A 45 -24.46 -11.86 0.67
CA PHE A 45 -23.55 -13.00 0.57
C PHE A 45 -22.08 -12.56 0.57
N VAL A 46 -21.71 -11.59 -0.26
CA VAL A 46 -20.33 -11.07 -0.33
C VAL A 46 -19.87 -10.47 1.00
N ARG A 47 -20.76 -9.78 1.73
CA ARG A 47 -20.43 -9.23 3.05
C ARG A 47 -20.20 -10.31 4.11
N GLN A 48 -21.03 -11.36 4.11
CA GLN A 48 -20.82 -12.49 5.02
C GLN A 48 -19.54 -13.23 4.67
N LEU A 49 -19.36 -13.59 3.40
CA LEU A 49 -18.18 -14.31 2.92
C LEU A 49 -16.89 -13.54 3.24
N GLY A 50 -16.84 -12.24 2.94
CA GLY A 50 -15.67 -11.42 3.22
C GLY A 50 -15.37 -11.25 4.71
N THR A 51 -16.41 -11.14 5.55
CA THR A 51 -16.26 -11.08 7.02
C THR A 51 -15.77 -12.40 7.59
N THR A 52 -16.26 -13.53 7.11
CA THR A 52 -15.80 -14.85 7.54
C THR A 52 -14.36 -15.10 7.08
N LEU A 53 -14.05 -14.82 5.81
CA LEU A 53 -12.71 -14.96 5.25
C LEU A 53 -11.67 -14.15 6.03
N ILE A 54 -11.92 -12.85 6.28
CA ILE A 54 -10.92 -12.01 6.96
C ILE A 54 -10.62 -12.48 8.39
N ASN A 55 -11.59 -13.12 9.06
CA ASN A 55 -11.40 -13.72 10.37
C ASN A 55 -10.59 -15.02 10.28
N LEU A 56 -10.93 -15.90 9.33
CA LEU A 56 -10.26 -17.20 9.17
C LEU A 56 -8.80 -17.06 8.74
N ILE A 57 -8.49 -16.12 7.85
CA ILE A 57 -7.10 -15.89 7.42
C ILE A 57 -6.24 -15.24 8.51
N GLY A 58 -6.83 -14.82 9.63
CA GLY A 58 -6.09 -14.38 10.82
C GLY A 58 -5.38 -15.52 11.56
N ASP A 59 -5.74 -16.77 11.27
CA ASP A 59 -5.03 -17.96 11.75
C ASP A 59 -4.00 -18.42 10.71
N ASP A 60 -2.72 -18.35 11.06
CA ASP A 60 -1.61 -18.72 10.18
C ASP A 60 -1.51 -20.24 9.93
N GLU A 61 -2.15 -21.07 10.75
CA GLU A 61 -2.17 -22.53 10.59
C GLU A 61 -3.17 -22.98 9.51
N VAL A 62 -4.15 -22.13 9.18
CA VAL A 62 -5.16 -22.42 8.16
C VAL A 62 -4.64 -21.99 6.78
N SER A 63 -4.70 -22.86 5.78
CA SER A 63 -4.36 -22.47 4.41
C SER A 63 -5.43 -21.52 3.83
N LEU A 64 -5.06 -20.64 2.89
CA LEU A 64 -6.03 -19.74 2.23
C LEU A 64 -7.16 -20.52 1.54
N GLN A 65 -6.85 -21.68 0.97
CA GLN A 65 -7.82 -22.59 0.35
C GLN A 65 -8.80 -23.16 1.38
N GLU A 66 -8.30 -23.62 2.53
CA GLU A 66 -9.16 -24.14 3.61
C GLU A 66 -10.02 -23.03 4.24
N ALA A 67 -9.47 -21.82 4.37
CA ALA A 67 -10.22 -20.66 4.82
C ALA A 67 -11.39 -20.36 3.88
N LEU A 68 -11.18 -20.40 2.55
CA LEU A 68 -12.25 -20.19 1.59
C LEU A 68 -13.30 -21.31 1.62
N ARG A 69 -12.87 -22.57 1.69
CA ARG A 69 -13.77 -23.72 1.85
C ARG A 69 -14.66 -23.56 3.08
N THR A 70 -14.03 -23.28 4.22
CA THR A 70 -14.73 -23.10 5.50
C THR A 70 -15.67 -21.91 5.44
N ALA A 71 -15.23 -20.78 4.87
CA ALA A 71 -16.07 -19.59 4.73
C ALA A 71 -17.33 -19.85 3.89
N ILE A 72 -17.22 -20.56 2.77
CA ILE A 72 -18.37 -20.93 1.95
C ILE A 72 -19.35 -21.79 2.77
N ALA A 73 -18.85 -22.81 3.48
CA ALA A 73 -19.68 -23.68 4.30
C ALA A 73 -20.38 -22.93 5.45
N GLU A 74 -19.65 -22.08 6.18
CA GLU A 74 -20.22 -21.29 7.28
C GLU A 74 -21.28 -20.30 6.76
N VAL A 75 -21.04 -19.63 5.63
CA VAL A 75 -22.03 -18.72 5.05
C VAL A 75 -23.28 -19.48 4.61
N ASN A 76 -23.15 -20.65 3.97
CA ASN A 76 -24.30 -21.49 3.62
C ASN A 76 -25.15 -21.82 4.85
N ASP A 77 -24.51 -22.19 5.97
CA ASP A 77 -25.20 -22.52 7.22
C ASP A 77 -26.02 -21.34 7.79
N LEU A 78 -25.61 -20.10 7.54
CA LEU A 78 -26.37 -18.91 7.97
C LEU A 78 -27.75 -18.79 7.31
N HIS A 79 -27.96 -19.36 6.11
CA HIS A 79 -29.20 -19.16 5.38
C HIS A 79 -29.83 -20.40 4.75
N ARG A 80 -29.24 -21.59 4.90
CA ARG A 80 -29.79 -22.86 4.37
C ARG A 80 -31.21 -23.19 4.84
N ASP A 81 -31.64 -22.65 5.98
CA ASP A 81 -32.98 -22.88 6.54
C ASP A 81 -34.03 -21.88 6.01
N SER A 82 -33.59 -20.78 5.39
CA SER A 82 -34.47 -19.72 4.85
C SER A 82 -34.36 -19.53 3.34
N CYS A 83 -33.39 -20.18 2.69
CA CYS A 83 -33.08 -20.05 1.27
C CYS A 83 -32.91 -21.43 0.63
N ASP A 84 -33.09 -21.48 -0.69
CA ASP A 84 -32.91 -22.68 -1.51
C ASP A 84 -31.54 -22.64 -2.19
N LEU A 85 -30.58 -23.41 -1.66
CA LEU A 85 -29.18 -23.43 -2.11
C LEU A 85 -28.95 -24.33 -3.32
N ASP A 86 -29.92 -25.17 -3.67
CA ASP A 86 -29.84 -26.14 -4.77
C ASP A 86 -30.34 -25.53 -6.09
N GLN A 87 -30.82 -24.27 -6.08
CA GLN A 87 -31.27 -23.58 -7.29
C GLN A 87 -30.12 -23.19 -8.22
N GLU A 88 -30.42 -23.06 -9.51
CA GLU A 88 -29.48 -22.58 -10.51
C GLU A 88 -29.04 -21.12 -10.27
N ALA A 89 -29.94 -20.29 -9.72
CA ALA A 89 -29.69 -18.88 -9.47
C ALA A 89 -29.45 -18.62 -7.97
N VAL A 90 -28.20 -18.79 -7.53
CA VAL A 90 -27.74 -18.47 -6.17
C VAL A 90 -26.73 -17.32 -6.19
N PRO A 91 -26.58 -16.56 -5.09
CA PRO A 91 -25.50 -15.59 -4.94
C PRO A 91 -24.14 -16.25 -5.17
N ALA A 92 -23.26 -15.53 -5.84
CA ALA A 92 -21.90 -15.98 -6.10
C ALA A 92 -20.93 -14.79 -6.09
N SER A 93 -19.65 -15.08 -5.88
CA SER A 93 -18.61 -14.06 -5.85
C SER A 93 -17.27 -14.59 -6.36
N THR A 94 -16.52 -13.72 -7.02
CA THR A 94 -15.08 -13.88 -7.23
C THR A 94 -14.33 -13.61 -5.93
N VAL A 95 -13.11 -14.13 -5.79
CA VAL A 95 -12.30 -13.91 -4.59
C VAL A 95 -10.87 -13.60 -4.96
N VAL A 96 -10.31 -12.51 -4.46
CA VAL A 96 -8.87 -12.32 -4.39
C VAL A 96 -8.48 -11.96 -2.97
N MET A 97 -7.47 -12.64 -2.43
CA MET A 97 -6.97 -12.35 -1.09
C MET A 97 -5.48 -12.59 -0.96
N ILE A 98 -4.87 -11.85 -0.05
CA ILE A 98 -3.48 -12.02 0.37
C ILE A 98 -3.38 -12.08 1.89
N ARG A 99 -2.36 -12.78 2.39
CA ARG A 99 -2.01 -12.86 3.80
C ARG A 99 -0.50 -12.80 3.98
N GLU A 100 -0.03 -11.89 4.83
CA GLU A 100 1.32 -11.89 5.38
C GLU A 100 1.40 -12.93 6.50
N ARG A 101 2.30 -13.91 6.34
CA ARG A 101 2.57 -14.97 7.32
C ARG A 101 4.08 -15.10 7.49
N GLY A 102 4.61 -14.50 8.56
CA GLY A 102 6.06 -14.45 8.78
C GLY A 102 6.79 -13.67 7.68
N ASP A 103 7.66 -14.35 6.92
CA ASP A 103 8.45 -13.77 5.84
C ASP A 103 7.88 -14.07 4.44
N VAL A 104 6.66 -14.59 4.35
CA VAL A 104 5.97 -14.87 3.08
C VAL A 104 4.64 -14.13 2.97
N LEU A 105 4.28 -13.82 1.72
CA LEU A 105 2.96 -13.36 1.32
C LEU A 105 2.25 -14.49 0.58
N ASP A 106 1.27 -15.12 1.25
CA ASP A 106 0.37 -16.09 0.64
C ASP A 106 -0.70 -15.34 -0.16
N TYR A 107 -1.13 -15.90 -1.30
CA TYR A 107 -2.24 -15.36 -2.07
C TYR A 107 -3.19 -16.45 -2.57
N LEU A 108 -4.44 -16.06 -2.80
CA LEU A 108 -5.48 -16.86 -3.44
C LEU A 108 -6.28 -15.99 -4.41
N VAL A 109 -6.49 -16.49 -5.63
CA VAL A 109 -7.34 -15.90 -6.66
C VAL A 109 -8.32 -16.95 -7.17
N LEU A 110 -9.62 -16.68 -7.06
CA LEU A 110 -10.71 -17.48 -7.63
C LEU A 110 -11.52 -16.60 -8.58
N SER A 111 -11.58 -16.99 -9.86
CA SER A 111 -12.13 -16.20 -10.96
C SER A 111 -11.28 -14.97 -11.33
N ASP A 112 -11.91 -14.01 -11.98
CA ASP A 112 -11.36 -12.93 -12.78
C ASP A 112 -10.95 -11.67 -12.00
N ASN A 113 -10.98 -11.69 -10.67
CA ASN A 113 -10.32 -10.64 -9.89
C ASN A 113 -8.80 -10.70 -10.09
N VAL A 114 -8.17 -9.53 -10.09
CA VAL A 114 -6.74 -9.40 -10.40
C VAL A 114 -5.93 -9.10 -9.14
N LEU A 115 -4.93 -9.95 -8.89
CA LEU A 115 -3.83 -9.64 -7.99
C LEU A 115 -2.64 -9.12 -8.81
N VAL A 116 -2.14 -7.95 -8.45
CA VAL A 116 -0.93 -7.36 -9.02
C VAL A 116 0.14 -7.33 -7.93
N LEU A 117 1.31 -7.92 -8.19
CA LEU A 117 2.48 -7.93 -7.32
C LEU A 117 3.63 -7.20 -8.01
N ASP A 118 4.17 -6.17 -7.36
CA ASP A 118 5.44 -5.57 -7.76
C ASP A 118 6.58 -6.29 -7.03
N LEU A 119 7.35 -7.09 -7.78
CA LEU A 119 8.47 -7.87 -7.27
C LEU A 119 9.81 -7.11 -7.41
N GLY A 120 9.75 -5.80 -7.65
CA GLY A 120 10.93 -4.96 -7.78
C GLY A 120 11.71 -5.23 -9.05
N ASP A 121 12.98 -5.63 -8.90
CA ASP A 121 13.87 -5.87 -10.04
C ASP A 121 13.38 -7.04 -10.93
N ASP A 122 12.55 -7.93 -10.38
CA ASP A 122 11.91 -9.03 -11.11
C ASP A 122 10.66 -8.58 -11.90
N GLY A 123 10.25 -7.32 -11.76
CA GLY A 123 9.13 -6.72 -12.47
C GLY A 123 7.77 -6.96 -11.82
N ILE A 124 6.71 -6.70 -12.59
CA ILE A 124 5.32 -6.84 -12.15
C ILE A 124 4.78 -8.20 -12.56
N GLN A 125 4.26 -8.94 -11.59
CA GLN A 125 3.52 -10.17 -11.80
C GLN A 125 2.02 -9.91 -11.62
N THR A 126 1.20 -10.41 -12.53
CA THR A 126 -0.26 -10.46 -12.35
C THR A 126 -0.73 -11.90 -12.19
N VAL A 127 -1.66 -12.11 -11.27
CA VAL A 127 -2.33 -13.39 -11.03
C VAL A 127 -3.82 -13.16 -11.20
N VAL A 128 -4.40 -13.85 -12.17
CA VAL A 128 -5.82 -13.80 -12.54
C VAL A 128 -6.22 -15.17 -13.07
N ASP A 129 -7.41 -15.65 -12.71
CA ASP A 129 -7.97 -16.85 -13.30
C ASP A 129 -8.79 -16.51 -14.55
N LYS A 130 -8.25 -16.88 -15.72
CA LYS A 130 -8.82 -16.54 -17.03
C LYS A 130 -9.85 -17.54 -17.55
N ARG A 131 -10.18 -18.58 -16.76
CA ARG A 131 -11.11 -19.63 -17.22
C ARG A 131 -12.46 -19.06 -17.66
N VAL A 132 -12.96 -18.00 -17.02
CA VAL A 132 -14.21 -17.31 -17.42
C VAL A 132 -14.18 -16.84 -18.87
N GLU A 133 -13.06 -16.24 -19.29
CA GLU A 133 -12.85 -15.73 -20.65
C GLU A 133 -12.65 -16.88 -21.64
N GLU A 134 -11.90 -17.91 -21.24
CA GLU A 134 -11.51 -19.03 -22.10
C GLU A 134 -12.70 -19.94 -22.47
N VAL A 135 -13.59 -20.24 -21.52
CA VAL A 135 -14.68 -21.22 -21.73
C VAL A 135 -15.89 -20.64 -22.48
N ALA A 136 -15.96 -19.31 -22.62
CA ALA A 136 -17.06 -18.61 -23.29
C ALA A 136 -16.54 -17.53 -24.27
N ALA A 137 -15.36 -17.74 -24.86
CA ALA A 137 -14.66 -16.73 -25.65
C ALA A 137 -15.49 -16.21 -26.84
N ASP A 138 -16.16 -17.09 -27.59
CA ASP A 138 -16.96 -16.71 -28.75
C ASP A 138 -18.17 -15.87 -28.35
N GLU A 139 -18.89 -16.29 -27.30
CA GLU A 139 -20.00 -15.55 -26.72
C GLU A 139 -19.56 -14.21 -26.14
N MET A 140 -18.36 -14.16 -25.54
CA MET A 140 -17.76 -12.94 -24.99
C MET A 140 -17.49 -11.93 -26.11
N GLN A 141 -16.82 -12.38 -27.18
CA GLN A 141 -16.53 -11.55 -28.34
C GLN A 141 -17.81 -11.06 -29.02
N ALA A 142 -18.85 -11.90 -29.08
CA ALA A 142 -20.15 -11.49 -29.57
C ALA A 142 -20.79 -10.43 -28.65
N ALA A 143 -20.77 -10.64 -27.32
CA ALA A 143 -21.35 -9.72 -26.34
C ALA A 143 -20.71 -8.33 -26.36
N LEU A 144 -19.43 -8.23 -26.70
CA LEU A 144 -18.72 -6.95 -26.87
C LEU A 144 -19.09 -6.20 -28.16
N GLN A 145 -19.80 -6.81 -29.10
CA GLN A 145 -20.15 -6.13 -30.35
C GLN A 145 -21.24 -5.08 -30.17
N GLY A 146 -21.06 -3.95 -30.86
CA GLY A 146 -22.03 -2.87 -30.96
C GLY A 146 -22.13 -1.99 -29.69
N PRO A 147 -22.88 -0.89 -29.77
CA PRO A 147 -22.93 0.10 -28.68
C PRO A 147 -23.58 -0.46 -27.41
N THR A 148 -22.88 -0.33 -26.30
CA THR A 148 -23.34 -0.65 -24.95
C THR A 148 -24.62 0.12 -24.61
N GLY A 149 -25.57 -0.54 -23.97
CA GLY A 149 -26.85 0.04 -23.56
C GLY A 149 -27.96 -0.04 -24.60
N THR A 150 -27.67 -0.52 -25.83
CA THR A 150 -28.72 -0.83 -26.81
C THR A 150 -29.45 -2.14 -26.50
N PRO A 151 -30.73 -2.31 -26.93
CA PRO A 151 -31.46 -3.57 -26.76
C PRO A 151 -30.75 -4.78 -27.38
N GLU A 152 -30.13 -4.61 -28.55
CA GLU A 152 -29.40 -5.68 -29.24
C GLU A 152 -28.16 -6.11 -28.47
N HIS A 153 -27.42 -5.14 -27.91
CA HIS A 153 -26.28 -5.41 -27.05
C HIS A 153 -26.72 -6.11 -25.76
N ALA A 154 -27.78 -5.63 -25.10
CA ALA A 154 -28.35 -6.27 -23.91
C ALA A 154 -28.77 -7.73 -24.18
N ALA A 155 -29.33 -8.01 -25.36
CA ALA A 155 -29.66 -9.37 -25.77
C ALA A 155 -28.42 -10.26 -25.98
N ARG A 156 -27.30 -9.71 -26.45
CA ARG A 156 -26.03 -10.45 -26.57
C ARG A 156 -25.42 -10.75 -25.20
N VAL A 157 -25.37 -9.76 -24.31
CA VAL A 157 -24.92 -9.95 -22.92
C VAL A 157 -25.78 -10.98 -22.19
N SER A 158 -27.11 -10.95 -22.36
CA SER A 158 -28.00 -11.95 -21.77
C SER A 158 -27.74 -13.38 -22.27
N ARG A 159 -27.34 -13.54 -23.54
CA ARG A 159 -26.91 -14.85 -24.09
C ARG A 159 -25.60 -15.33 -23.46
N LEU A 160 -24.60 -14.44 -23.37
CA LEU A 160 -23.34 -14.74 -22.68
C LEU A 160 -23.59 -15.19 -21.24
N VAL A 161 -24.37 -14.42 -20.46
CA VAL A 161 -24.72 -14.77 -19.07
C VAL A 161 -25.41 -16.13 -18.99
N THR A 162 -26.28 -16.46 -19.94
CA THR A 162 -26.93 -17.78 -20.01
C THR A 162 -25.94 -18.92 -20.25
N VAL A 163 -24.94 -18.72 -21.11
CA VAL A 163 -23.88 -19.71 -21.35
C VAL A 163 -22.98 -19.85 -20.12
N GLN A 164 -22.51 -18.72 -19.57
CA GLN A 164 -21.66 -18.71 -18.37
C GLN A 164 -22.33 -19.40 -17.18
N ARG A 165 -23.62 -19.16 -16.93
CA ARG A 165 -24.38 -19.85 -15.86
C ARG A 165 -24.31 -21.37 -15.98
N ARG A 166 -24.33 -21.91 -17.21
CA ARG A 166 -24.26 -23.38 -17.43
C ARG A 166 -22.88 -23.96 -17.19
N LEU A 167 -21.82 -23.15 -17.27
CA LEU A 167 -20.42 -23.55 -17.10
C LEU A 167 -19.89 -23.27 -15.69
N ARG A 168 -20.59 -22.43 -14.92
CA ARG A 168 -20.23 -22.05 -13.55
C ARG A 168 -20.18 -23.26 -12.62
N ASN A 169 -19.11 -23.36 -11.83
CA ASN A 169 -18.84 -24.41 -10.84
C ASN A 169 -19.01 -25.82 -11.42
N LYS A 170 -18.47 -26.03 -12.63
CA LYS A 170 -18.44 -27.34 -13.29
C LYS A 170 -17.05 -27.68 -13.81
N PRO A 171 -16.68 -28.97 -13.82
CA PRO A 171 -15.48 -29.43 -14.50
C PRO A 171 -15.45 -28.97 -15.97
N GLY A 172 -14.33 -28.40 -16.40
CA GLY A 172 -14.17 -27.82 -17.74
C GLY A 172 -14.86 -26.47 -17.97
N GLY A 173 -15.47 -25.90 -16.92
CA GLY A 173 -15.99 -24.54 -16.90
C GLY A 173 -15.10 -23.59 -16.09
N TYR A 174 -15.72 -22.70 -15.32
CA TYR A 174 -15.05 -21.75 -14.44
C TYR A 174 -15.63 -21.81 -13.02
N TRP A 175 -14.91 -21.28 -12.05
CA TRP A 175 -15.24 -21.44 -10.64
C TRP A 175 -15.38 -20.10 -9.91
N VAL A 176 -16.39 -20.01 -9.06
CA VAL A 176 -16.70 -18.87 -8.19
C VAL A 176 -17.14 -19.37 -6.82
N ALA A 177 -16.97 -18.55 -5.79
CA ALA A 177 -17.49 -18.85 -4.46
C ALA A 177 -19.01 -18.72 -4.48
N ALA A 178 -19.71 -19.84 -4.35
CA ALA A 178 -21.17 -19.92 -4.29
C ALA A 178 -21.56 -20.93 -3.20
N THR A 179 -22.41 -21.91 -3.49
CA THR A 179 -22.89 -22.88 -2.49
C THR A 179 -22.00 -24.12 -2.35
N ASP A 180 -21.12 -24.43 -3.31
CA ASP A 180 -20.21 -25.59 -3.23
C ASP A 180 -18.85 -25.19 -2.62
N PRO A 181 -18.50 -25.67 -1.40
CA PRO A 181 -17.21 -25.40 -0.78
C PRO A 181 -16.02 -25.95 -1.58
N ALA A 182 -16.23 -26.95 -2.46
CA ALA A 182 -15.18 -27.49 -3.30
C ALA A 182 -14.65 -26.50 -4.35
N ALA A 183 -15.37 -25.41 -4.63
CA ALA A 183 -14.86 -24.32 -5.46
C ALA A 183 -13.53 -23.74 -4.95
N ALA A 184 -13.23 -23.89 -3.66
CA ALA A 184 -11.95 -23.48 -3.10
C ALA A 184 -10.75 -24.25 -3.69
N ASP A 185 -10.92 -25.53 -4.07
CA ASP A 185 -9.85 -26.36 -4.66
C ASP A 185 -9.39 -25.88 -6.03
N GLU A 186 -10.22 -25.06 -6.65
CA GLU A 186 -10.02 -24.59 -8.01
C GLU A 186 -9.38 -23.21 -8.03
N ALA A 187 -9.15 -22.60 -6.85
CA ALA A 187 -8.49 -21.32 -6.76
C ALA A 187 -7.00 -21.41 -7.12
N ILE A 188 -6.49 -20.39 -7.80
CA ILE A 188 -5.05 -20.21 -8.01
C ILE A 188 -4.45 -19.74 -6.69
N THR A 189 -3.52 -20.52 -6.15
CA THR A 189 -2.81 -20.20 -4.90
C THR A 189 -1.31 -20.10 -5.13
N GLY A 190 -0.63 -19.39 -4.24
CA GLY A 190 0.83 -19.36 -4.20
C GLY A 190 1.35 -18.54 -3.03
N SER A 191 2.68 -18.53 -2.91
CA SER A 191 3.39 -17.77 -1.89
C SER A 191 4.61 -17.11 -2.52
N VAL A 192 4.90 -15.88 -2.11
CA VAL A 192 6.12 -15.16 -2.49
C VAL A 192 6.85 -14.66 -1.25
N GLU A 193 8.17 -14.57 -1.29
CA GLU A 193 8.94 -13.99 -0.21
C GLU A 193 8.56 -12.52 -0.03
N LEU A 194 8.15 -12.14 1.19
CA LEU A 194 7.69 -10.78 1.51
C LEU A 194 8.77 -9.74 1.24
N ALA A 195 10.05 -10.13 1.36
CA ALA A 195 11.19 -9.27 1.06
C ALA A 195 11.28 -8.86 -0.42
N ARG A 196 10.74 -9.67 -1.34
CA ARG A 196 10.73 -9.39 -2.78
C ARG A 196 9.57 -8.49 -3.21
N VAL A 197 8.48 -8.49 -2.45
CA VAL A 197 7.29 -7.69 -2.77
C VAL A 197 7.48 -6.25 -2.30
N GLN A 198 7.41 -5.29 -3.22
CA GLN A 198 7.44 -3.86 -2.90
C GLN A 198 6.05 -3.33 -2.56
N GLN A 199 5.06 -3.76 -3.32
CA GLN A 199 3.67 -3.32 -3.23
C GLN A 199 2.77 -4.34 -3.91
N ALA A 200 1.50 -4.35 -3.54
CA ALA A 200 0.49 -5.20 -4.14
C ALA A 200 -0.82 -4.41 -4.36
N ALA A 201 -1.60 -4.84 -5.34
CA ALA A 201 -2.95 -4.36 -5.55
C ALA A 201 -3.91 -5.53 -5.78
N LEU A 202 -5.09 -5.46 -5.17
CA LEU A 202 -6.19 -6.41 -5.36
C LEU A 202 -7.34 -5.62 -5.99
N LEU A 203 -7.78 -6.06 -7.16
CA LEU A 203 -8.69 -5.29 -8.02
C LEU A 203 -9.85 -6.19 -8.48
N THR A 204 -11.07 -5.66 -8.43
CA THR A 204 -12.20 -6.20 -9.19
C THR A 204 -12.09 -5.79 -10.66
N ASP A 205 -12.84 -6.44 -11.55
CA ASP A 205 -12.78 -6.18 -12.99
C ASP A 205 -13.08 -4.70 -13.32
N GLY A 206 -13.97 -4.07 -12.56
CA GLY A 206 -14.33 -2.67 -12.66
C GLY A 206 -13.22 -1.72 -12.26
N ALA A 207 -12.29 -2.14 -11.40
CA ALA A 207 -11.12 -1.36 -11.01
C ALA A 207 -9.90 -1.60 -11.91
N SER A 208 -9.81 -2.75 -12.59
CA SER A 208 -8.70 -3.04 -13.52
C SER A 208 -8.92 -2.52 -14.94
N ARG A 209 -10.13 -2.06 -15.28
CA ARG A 209 -10.56 -1.62 -16.63
C ARG A 209 -9.57 -0.71 -17.36
N LEU A 210 -8.93 0.24 -16.68
CA LEU A 210 -7.97 1.17 -17.31
C LEU A 210 -6.79 0.44 -17.96
N VAL A 211 -6.43 -0.74 -17.44
CA VAL A 211 -5.36 -1.59 -17.98
C VAL A 211 -5.95 -2.67 -18.88
N ASP A 212 -6.84 -3.50 -18.35
CA ASP A 212 -7.26 -4.74 -19.03
C ASP A 212 -8.20 -4.50 -20.22
N SER A 213 -9.24 -3.69 -20.01
CA SER A 213 -10.26 -3.45 -21.04
C SER A 213 -9.92 -2.26 -21.94
N PHE A 214 -9.33 -1.21 -21.36
CA PHE A 214 -9.16 0.08 -22.03
C PHE A 214 -7.77 0.27 -22.63
N GLY A 215 -6.77 -0.47 -22.12
CA GLY A 215 -5.37 -0.32 -22.53
C GLY A 215 -4.84 1.12 -22.38
N ALA A 216 -5.43 1.90 -21.49
CA ALA A 216 -5.11 3.31 -21.28
C ALA A 216 -3.90 3.48 -20.35
N LEU A 217 -3.66 2.51 -19.47
CA LEU A 217 -2.54 2.44 -18.54
C LEU A 217 -1.83 1.09 -18.65
N THR A 218 -0.56 1.05 -18.28
CA THR A 218 0.11 -0.20 -17.93
C THR A 218 -0.14 -0.56 -16.45
N TRP A 219 0.16 -1.79 -16.04
CA TRP A 219 0.13 -2.17 -14.62
C TRP A 219 1.08 -1.32 -13.76
N HIS A 220 2.22 -0.89 -14.31
CA HIS A 220 3.15 0.00 -13.63
C HIS A 220 2.55 1.39 -13.39
N ASP A 221 1.86 1.94 -14.39
CA ASP A 221 1.17 3.22 -14.28
C ASP A 221 0.02 3.14 -13.26
N LEU A 222 -0.72 2.03 -13.24
CA LEU A 222 -1.78 1.79 -12.27
C LEU A 222 -1.25 1.73 -10.84
N LEU A 223 -0.16 0.99 -10.58
CA LEU A 223 0.48 0.95 -9.26
C LEU A 223 1.02 2.32 -8.85
N THR A 224 1.58 3.07 -9.80
CA THR A 224 2.01 4.46 -9.55
C THR A 224 0.84 5.33 -9.13
N LEU A 225 -0.28 5.27 -9.85
CA LEU A 225 -1.51 5.99 -9.51
C LEU A 225 -2.04 5.63 -8.12
N LEU A 226 -2.12 4.33 -7.81
CA LEU A 226 -2.52 3.85 -6.49
C LEU A 226 -1.61 4.37 -5.38
N ARG A 227 -0.30 4.44 -5.63
CA ARG A 227 0.69 4.92 -4.67
C ARG A 227 0.61 6.43 -4.44
N THR A 228 0.36 7.21 -5.50
CA THR A 228 0.45 8.68 -5.44
C THR A 228 -0.89 9.36 -5.16
N GLU A 229 -2.00 8.82 -5.66
CA GLU A 229 -3.32 9.45 -5.58
C GLU A 229 -4.37 8.54 -4.93
N GLY A 230 -4.05 7.25 -4.75
CA GLY A 230 -4.86 6.31 -3.99
C GLY A 230 -5.95 5.58 -4.81
N PRO A 231 -6.58 4.55 -4.21
CA PRO A 231 -7.61 3.74 -4.86
C PRO A 231 -8.85 4.52 -5.34
N ALA A 232 -9.26 5.58 -4.64
CA ALA A 232 -10.40 6.39 -5.04
C ALA A 232 -10.13 7.15 -6.35
N ALA A 233 -8.89 7.62 -6.55
CA ALA A 233 -8.49 8.28 -7.79
C ALA A 233 -8.47 7.32 -8.98
N LEU A 234 -8.06 6.06 -8.78
CA LEU A 234 -8.15 5.02 -9.81
C LEU A 234 -9.60 4.84 -10.29
N ILE A 235 -10.54 4.71 -9.35
CA ILE A 235 -11.97 4.56 -9.68
C ILE A 235 -12.48 5.83 -10.39
N ALA A 236 -12.14 7.02 -9.88
CA ALA A 236 -12.56 8.28 -10.50
C ALA A 236 -12.09 8.40 -11.96
N ARG A 237 -10.82 8.10 -12.25
CA ARG A 237 -10.28 8.09 -13.63
C ARG A 237 -10.93 7.04 -14.51
N THR A 238 -11.29 5.89 -13.94
CA THR A 238 -12.09 4.88 -14.65
C THR A 238 -13.44 5.44 -15.06
N ARG A 239 -14.13 6.15 -14.16
CA ARG A 239 -15.42 6.81 -14.47
C ARG A 239 -15.27 7.92 -15.51
N GLU A 240 -14.20 8.70 -15.48
CA GLU A 240 -13.91 9.71 -16.49
C GLU A 240 -13.76 9.09 -17.88
N ALA A 241 -13.03 7.97 -18.00
CA ALA A 241 -12.91 7.23 -19.26
C ALA A 241 -14.26 6.69 -19.73
N GLU A 242 -15.05 6.09 -18.84
CA GLU A 242 -16.39 5.58 -19.16
C GLU A 242 -17.37 6.69 -19.59
N LEU A 243 -17.26 7.89 -19.01
CA LEU A 243 -18.05 9.07 -19.36
C LEU A 243 -17.68 9.65 -20.72
N ALA A 244 -16.40 9.58 -21.09
CA ALA A 244 -15.89 10.03 -22.38
C ALA A 244 -16.28 9.11 -23.55
N ASP A 245 -16.67 7.86 -23.26
CA ASP A 245 -17.10 6.86 -24.24
C ASP A 245 -18.41 6.18 -23.78
N PRO A 246 -19.53 6.91 -23.62
CA PRO A 246 -20.71 6.43 -22.88
C PRO A 246 -21.38 5.18 -23.45
N VAL A 247 -21.13 4.88 -24.73
CA VAL A 247 -21.70 3.75 -25.48
C VAL A 247 -20.67 2.65 -25.79
N GLY A 248 -19.42 2.74 -25.32
CA GLY A 248 -18.46 1.66 -25.55
C GLY A 248 -17.98 1.53 -26.99
N GLU A 249 -17.99 2.61 -27.78
CA GLU A 249 -17.49 2.57 -29.16
C GLU A 249 -15.97 2.51 -29.18
N ARG A 250 -15.31 3.29 -28.32
CA ARG A 250 -13.85 3.25 -28.19
C ARG A 250 -13.39 2.04 -27.39
N TRP A 251 -14.11 1.72 -26.32
CA TRP A 251 -13.79 0.63 -25.40
C TRP A 251 -15.02 -0.28 -25.18
N PRO A 252 -15.16 -1.34 -26.00
CA PRO A 252 -16.26 -2.29 -25.92
C PRO A 252 -16.42 -2.91 -24.52
N ARG A 253 -17.66 -3.01 -24.02
CA ARG A 253 -17.95 -3.49 -22.66
C ARG A 253 -19.41 -3.87 -22.42
N PHE A 254 -19.64 -4.77 -21.46
CA PHE A 254 -20.98 -5.33 -21.16
C PHE A 254 -21.96 -4.34 -20.51
N LYS A 255 -21.43 -3.39 -19.74
CA LYS A 255 -22.19 -2.31 -19.10
C LYS A 255 -21.34 -1.05 -19.07
N ARG A 256 -22.01 0.10 -18.96
CA ARG A 256 -21.35 1.40 -19.01
C ARG A 256 -20.31 1.54 -17.90
N SER A 257 -20.70 1.18 -16.67
CA SER A 257 -19.86 1.20 -15.47
C SER A 257 -20.17 -0.02 -14.63
N ASP A 258 -19.14 -0.80 -14.30
CA ASP A 258 -19.22 -1.85 -13.28
C ASP A 258 -19.03 -1.27 -11.88
N ASP A 259 -19.44 -1.99 -10.84
CA ASP A 259 -18.90 -1.82 -9.50
C ASP A 259 -17.37 -1.93 -9.57
N ALA A 260 -16.68 -1.09 -8.81
CA ALA A 260 -15.22 -1.01 -8.89
C ALA A 260 -14.63 -0.94 -7.49
N THR A 261 -13.74 -1.87 -7.18
CA THR A 261 -13.10 -2.00 -5.88
C THR A 261 -11.61 -2.25 -6.02
N ALA A 262 -10.83 -1.46 -5.29
CA ALA A 262 -9.39 -1.54 -5.28
C ALA A 262 -8.84 -1.49 -3.85
N ALA A 263 -8.00 -2.47 -3.51
CA ALA A 263 -7.14 -2.42 -2.34
C ALA A 263 -5.69 -2.27 -2.79
N TYR A 264 -4.97 -1.35 -2.15
CA TYR A 264 -3.55 -1.11 -2.39
C TYR A 264 -2.79 -1.33 -1.09
N VAL A 265 -1.72 -2.13 -1.18
CA VAL A 265 -0.94 -2.59 -0.03
C VAL A 265 0.52 -2.24 -0.26
N LYS A 266 1.10 -1.48 0.67
CA LYS A 266 2.55 -1.23 0.73
C LYS A 266 3.17 -2.33 1.56
N ILE A 267 4.01 -3.18 0.95
CA ILE A 267 4.61 -4.32 1.62
C ILE A 267 5.96 -3.94 2.22
N GLY A 268 6.20 -4.38 3.45
CA GLY A 268 7.44 -4.13 4.18
C GLY A 268 7.28 -3.43 5.52
N GLN A 269 8.26 -3.66 6.40
CA GLN A 269 8.41 -2.89 7.63
C GLN A 269 8.95 -1.48 7.29
N PRO A 270 8.26 -0.41 7.69
CA PRO A 270 8.80 0.94 7.64
C PRO A 270 10.10 1.03 8.43
N VAL A 271 11.14 1.63 7.85
CA VAL A 271 12.40 1.85 8.55
C VAL A 271 12.13 2.71 9.80
N PRO A 272 12.57 2.27 11.00
CA PRO A 272 12.43 3.06 12.22
C PRO A 272 13.23 4.36 12.15
N LEU A 273 12.72 5.40 12.82
CA LEU A 273 13.45 6.64 13.08
C LEU A 273 14.75 6.33 13.80
N SER A 274 15.85 6.83 13.24
CA SER A 274 17.12 6.93 13.93
C SER A 274 17.33 8.37 14.38
N SER A 275 17.86 8.57 15.58
CA SER A 275 18.42 9.86 16.02
C SER A 275 19.81 10.08 15.41
N ALA A 276 20.28 11.33 15.36
CA ALA A 276 21.69 11.63 15.06
C ALA A 276 22.68 10.82 15.92
N ALA A 277 22.34 10.56 17.18
CA ALA A 277 23.13 9.72 18.08
C ALA A 277 23.24 8.26 17.63
N GLN A 278 22.12 7.65 17.22
CA GLN A 278 22.11 6.29 16.68
C GLN A 278 22.85 6.20 15.35
N ARG A 279 22.75 7.23 14.50
CA ARG A 279 23.48 7.29 13.23
C ARG A 279 24.99 7.40 13.42
N LEU A 280 25.44 8.17 14.41
CA LEU A 280 26.86 8.25 14.78
C LEU A 280 27.38 6.88 15.25
N GLU A 281 26.65 6.22 16.15
CA GLU A 281 27.01 4.90 16.68
C GLU A 281 27.08 3.85 15.55
N ARG A 282 26.09 3.86 14.67
CA ARG A 282 26.05 3.00 13.48
C ARG A 282 27.22 3.25 12.55
N GLY A 283 27.55 4.53 12.32
CA GLY A 283 28.71 4.93 11.52
C GLY A 283 30.02 4.39 12.08
N ARG A 284 30.21 4.45 13.41
CA ARG A 284 31.39 3.90 14.09
C ARG A 284 31.48 2.38 13.99
N THR A 285 30.35 1.68 14.11
CA THR A 285 30.31 0.21 14.16
C THR A 285 30.32 -0.44 12.77
N THR A 286 29.67 0.16 11.78
CA THR A 286 29.44 -0.46 10.46
C THR A 286 30.12 0.29 9.30
N GLY A 287 30.70 1.47 9.56
CA GLY A 287 31.21 2.36 8.50
C GLY A 287 30.12 3.10 7.72
N SER A 288 28.84 2.85 8.00
CA SER A 288 27.69 3.53 7.40
C SER A 288 26.75 4.07 8.48
N SER A 289 26.23 5.29 8.29
CA SER A 289 25.24 5.87 9.18
C SER A 289 23.79 5.46 8.87
N TRP A 290 23.57 4.66 7.82
CA TRP A 290 22.23 4.31 7.29
C TRP A 290 21.69 2.99 7.81
N GLY A 291 20.38 2.92 8.02
CA GLY A 291 19.65 1.65 8.16
C GLY A 291 19.55 0.87 6.85
N ALA A 292 19.33 -0.44 6.94
CA ALA A 292 19.02 -1.25 5.76
C ALA A 292 17.73 -0.72 5.09
N GLY A 293 17.77 -0.46 3.78
CA GLY A 293 16.64 0.11 3.03
C GLY A 293 16.44 1.63 3.16
N GLU A 294 17.22 2.31 4.01
CA GLU A 294 17.20 3.78 4.15
C GLU A 294 18.07 4.44 3.08
N ARG A 295 17.57 5.52 2.49
CA ARG A 295 18.27 6.37 1.52
C ARG A 295 18.31 7.80 2.03
N SER A 296 19.31 8.58 1.63
CA SER A 296 19.40 10.00 1.96
C SER A 296 19.47 10.83 0.69
N ASP A 297 18.64 11.88 0.60
CA ASP A 297 18.63 12.87 -0.47
C ASP A 297 18.41 14.29 0.09
N GLY A 298 18.19 15.27 -0.79
CA GLY A 298 17.88 16.65 -0.38
C GLY A 298 18.99 17.34 0.43
N HIS A 299 20.25 16.99 0.19
CA HIS A 299 21.37 17.57 0.92
C HIS A 299 21.49 19.08 0.64
N ALA A 300 21.44 19.89 1.69
CA ALA A 300 21.74 21.32 1.62
C ALA A 300 22.64 21.73 2.78
N ALA A 301 23.45 22.76 2.57
CA ALA A 301 24.32 23.30 3.60
C ALA A 301 24.56 24.79 3.37
N GLY A 302 24.68 25.55 4.47
CA GLY A 302 24.99 26.97 4.40
C GLY A 302 25.09 27.60 5.78
N LEU A 303 25.38 28.90 5.81
CA LEU A 303 25.29 29.68 7.03
C LEU A 303 23.86 30.16 7.24
N ALA A 304 23.34 29.96 8.45
CA ALA A 304 22.03 30.41 8.86
C ALA A 304 22.11 31.09 10.23
N ASP A 305 21.13 31.94 10.53
CA ASP A 305 20.98 32.50 11.87
C ASP A 305 20.47 31.42 12.81
N ALA A 306 21.12 31.24 13.97
CA ALA A 306 20.70 30.27 14.96
C ALA A 306 19.34 30.66 15.56
N PRO A 307 18.29 29.81 15.43
CA PRO A 307 17.03 29.99 16.15
C PRO A 307 17.26 30.02 17.67
N PRO A 308 16.35 30.63 18.47
CA PRO A 308 16.53 30.75 19.92
C PRO A 308 16.84 29.43 20.64
N GLU A 309 16.15 28.36 20.28
CA GLU A 309 16.32 27.02 20.86
C GLU A 309 17.66 26.39 20.49
N VAL A 310 18.11 26.57 19.25
CA VAL A 310 19.43 26.10 18.77
C VAL A 310 20.54 26.90 19.44
N ALA A 311 20.37 28.23 19.54
CA ALA A 311 21.33 29.11 20.17
C ALA A 311 21.50 28.77 21.66
N ALA A 312 20.38 28.52 22.36
CA ALA A 312 20.39 28.06 23.75
C ALA A 312 21.12 26.72 23.89
N ALA A 313 20.82 25.73 23.03
CA ALA A 313 21.48 24.43 23.06
C ALA A 313 23.00 24.51 22.82
N LEU A 314 23.43 25.35 21.86
CA LEU A 314 24.85 25.55 21.53
C LEU A 314 25.57 26.51 22.49
N GLY A 315 24.87 27.19 23.41
CA GLY A 315 25.45 28.16 24.33
C GLY A 315 25.91 29.46 23.66
N ILE A 316 25.22 29.89 22.60
CA ILE A 316 25.52 31.09 21.81
C ILE A 316 24.34 32.07 21.82
N ALA A 317 24.55 33.31 21.37
CA ALA A 317 23.47 34.28 21.25
C ALA A 317 22.53 33.93 20.07
N ALA A 318 21.22 34.10 20.25
CA ALA A 318 20.24 33.96 19.16
C ALA A 318 20.60 34.87 17.98
N GLY A 319 20.43 34.37 16.75
CA GLY A 319 20.85 35.06 15.54
C GLY A 319 22.35 34.97 15.22
N THR A 320 23.15 34.31 16.07
CA THR A 320 24.55 34.03 15.71
C THR A 320 24.61 33.13 14.48
N LYS A 321 25.46 33.47 13.50
CA LYS A 321 25.64 32.64 12.31
C LYS A 321 26.25 31.29 12.69
N VAL A 322 25.57 30.22 12.33
CA VAL A 322 25.97 28.83 12.47
C VAL A 322 25.88 28.13 11.12
N VAL A 323 26.56 26.99 10.98
CA VAL A 323 26.38 26.12 9.82
C VAL A 323 25.09 25.33 10.03
N ARG A 324 24.19 25.37 9.05
CA ARG A 324 23.00 24.52 8.98
C ARG A 324 23.19 23.53 7.84
N ARG A 325 23.11 22.23 8.13
CA ARG A 325 23.11 21.16 7.13
C ARG A 325 21.80 20.38 7.22
N THR A 326 21.09 20.23 6.11
CA THR A 326 19.86 19.46 6.02
C THR A 326 20.01 18.26 5.10
N ARG A 327 19.21 17.21 5.37
CA ARG A 327 19.02 16.05 4.50
C ARG A 327 17.70 15.38 4.83
N VAL A 328 17.12 14.68 3.86
CA VAL A 328 15.91 13.88 4.04
C VAL A 328 16.29 12.41 3.96
N TYR A 329 15.84 11.64 4.95
CA TYR A 329 15.92 10.18 4.95
C TYR A 329 14.61 9.60 4.45
N ARG A 330 14.68 8.62 3.55
CA ARG A 330 13.53 7.98 2.92
C ARG A 330 13.69 6.47 2.86
N ASP A 331 12.56 5.79 2.82
CA ASP A 331 12.45 4.39 2.44
C ASP A 331 11.31 4.21 1.43
N ARG A 332 10.95 2.96 1.11
CA ARG A 332 9.83 2.67 0.21
C ARG A 332 8.45 3.12 0.74
N HIS A 333 8.33 3.38 2.03
CA HIS A 333 7.10 3.84 2.68
C HIS A 333 6.95 5.37 2.69
N GLY A 334 8.00 6.11 2.31
CA GLY A 334 8.00 7.58 2.19
C GLY A 334 9.16 8.21 2.96
N ILE A 335 8.98 9.46 3.40
CA ILE A 335 9.95 10.12 4.29
C ILE A 335 10.01 9.36 5.61
N VAL A 336 11.22 9.06 6.07
CA VAL A 336 11.53 8.55 7.40
C VAL A 336 11.72 9.76 8.33
N ALA A 337 12.65 10.65 7.99
CA ALA A 337 12.88 11.87 8.75
C ALA A 337 13.52 12.99 7.93
N HIS A 338 13.21 14.25 8.26
CA HIS A 338 14.00 15.40 7.84
C HIS A 338 15.00 15.75 8.96
N SER A 339 16.29 15.81 8.63
CA SER A 339 17.38 15.94 9.60
C SER A 339 18.17 17.22 9.40
N THR A 340 18.29 18.02 10.47
CA THR A 340 19.04 19.27 10.50
C THR A 340 20.18 19.17 11.50
N SER A 341 21.41 19.44 11.06
CA SER A 341 22.58 19.60 11.92
C SER A 341 22.95 21.07 12.02
N TRP A 342 23.02 21.59 13.25
CA TRP A 342 23.46 22.94 13.56
C TRP A 342 24.85 22.90 14.19
N ILE A 343 25.83 23.52 13.54
CA ILE A 343 27.25 23.40 13.88
C ILE A 343 27.84 24.80 14.09
N PRO A 344 28.60 25.05 15.18
CA PRO A 344 29.29 26.32 15.38
C PRO A 344 30.13 26.73 14.16
N ARG A 345 30.02 28.01 13.76
CA ARG A 345 30.66 28.54 12.54
C ARG A 345 32.18 28.40 12.53
N GLU A 346 32.83 28.35 13.68
CA GLU A 346 34.28 28.14 13.80
C GLU A 346 34.74 26.88 13.06
N PHE A 347 33.95 25.81 13.08
CA PHE A 347 34.31 24.56 12.42
C PHE A 347 34.31 24.68 10.89
N ALA A 348 33.45 25.51 10.30
CA ALA A 348 33.48 25.76 8.86
C ALA A 348 34.74 26.48 8.37
N ARG A 349 35.50 27.14 9.27
CA ARG A 349 36.78 27.77 8.90
C ARG A 349 37.89 26.74 8.67
N VAL A 350 37.84 25.63 9.40
CA VAL A 350 38.85 24.57 9.37
C VAL A 350 38.40 23.34 8.59
N ALA A 351 37.08 23.16 8.41
CA ALA A 351 36.47 22.13 7.58
C ALA A 351 35.42 22.74 6.62
N PRO A 352 35.87 23.36 5.50
CA PRO A 352 34.97 24.02 4.54
C PRO A 352 33.96 23.08 3.88
N GLU A 353 34.21 21.77 3.86
CA GLU A 353 33.25 20.76 3.38
C GLU A 353 31.91 20.78 4.14
N LEU A 354 31.89 21.26 5.40
CA LEU A 354 30.66 21.42 6.18
C LEU A 354 29.67 22.41 5.54
N LEU A 355 30.13 23.29 4.65
CA LEU A 355 29.30 24.24 3.91
C LEU A 355 28.84 23.71 2.54
N ARG A 356 29.29 22.53 2.11
CA ARG A 356 28.89 21.98 0.80
C ARG A 356 27.56 21.26 0.91
N GLY A 357 26.59 21.62 0.06
CA GLY A 357 25.27 20.99 -0.03
C GLY A 357 25.29 19.60 -0.67
N GLU A 358 26.32 18.82 -0.36
CA GLU A 358 26.50 17.46 -0.84
C GLU A 358 26.75 16.54 0.35
N ARG A 359 26.71 15.23 0.08
CA ARG A 359 27.01 14.22 1.08
C ARG A 359 28.46 14.38 1.57
N LEU A 360 28.64 14.38 2.89
CA LEU A 360 29.98 14.35 3.49
C LEU A 360 30.64 13.00 3.22
N GLN A 361 31.89 13.04 2.75
CA GLN A 361 32.70 11.85 2.52
C GLN A 361 33.41 11.44 3.82
N GLY A 362 33.44 10.14 4.11
CA GLY A 362 34.16 9.61 5.28
C GLY A 362 33.47 9.84 6.62
N GLY A 363 32.14 9.96 6.67
CA GLY A 363 31.37 9.92 7.93
C GLY A 363 30.41 11.09 8.14
N THR A 364 30.06 11.31 9.40
CA THR A 364 29.18 12.39 9.87
C THR A 364 29.92 13.73 9.97
N SER A 365 29.18 14.82 10.22
CA SER A 365 29.78 16.13 10.54
C SER A 365 30.68 16.09 11.77
N LEU A 366 30.35 15.29 12.78
CA LEU A 366 31.19 15.08 13.95
C LEU A 366 32.53 14.40 13.58
N ASP A 367 32.52 13.47 12.62
CA ASP A 367 33.76 12.83 12.13
C ASP A 367 34.64 13.83 11.37
N VAL A 368 34.02 14.71 10.58
CA VAL A 368 34.72 15.81 9.89
C VAL A 368 35.34 16.78 10.91
N ILE A 369 34.59 17.20 11.93
CA ILE A 369 35.08 18.08 13.01
C ILE A 369 36.24 17.42 13.75
N ALA A 370 36.10 16.13 14.10
CA ALA A 370 37.15 15.39 14.80
C ALA A 370 38.43 15.29 13.97
N ARG A 371 38.34 15.03 12.66
CA ARG A 371 39.51 15.00 11.78
C ARG A 371 40.20 16.36 11.65
N ALA A 372 39.41 17.43 11.52
CA ALA A 372 39.94 18.78 11.29
C ALA A 372 40.51 19.44 12.56
N THR A 373 40.01 19.07 13.74
CA THR A 373 40.32 19.78 15.00
C THR A 373 40.88 18.90 16.11
N GLY A 374 40.75 17.57 16.00
CA GLY A 374 41.01 16.64 17.10
C GLY A 374 39.93 16.61 18.19
N ARG A 375 38.91 17.49 18.13
CA ARG A 375 37.79 17.54 19.09
C ARG A 375 36.79 16.43 18.76
N GLN A 376 36.58 15.51 19.70
CA GLN A 376 35.67 14.38 19.56
C GLN A 376 34.46 14.54 20.46
N ALA A 377 33.29 14.13 19.98
CA ALA A 377 32.10 14.00 20.81
C ALA A 377 32.28 12.86 21.82
N VAL A 378 32.27 13.22 23.11
CA VAL A 378 32.39 12.27 24.23
C VAL A 378 31.13 12.19 25.08
N GLU A 379 30.31 13.24 25.05
CA GLU A 379 29.04 13.32 25.76
C GLU A 379 27.93 13.71 24.78
N ARG A 380 26.73 13.20 25.05
CA ARG A 380 25.52 13.54 24.29
C ARG A 380 24.30 13.64 25.19
N ASP A 381 23.50 14.68 24.97
CA ASP A 381 22.16 14.82 25.53
C ASP A 381 21.15 14.56 24.43
N CYS A 382 20.25 13.60 24.63
CA CYS A 382 19.23 13.23 23.64
C CYS A 382 17.83 13.44 24.22
N GLU A 383 16.97 14.13 23.48
CA GLU A 383 15.56 14.32 23.82
C GLU A 383 14.68 13.73 22.72
N THR A 384 13.51 13.22 23.08
CA THR A 384 12.48 12.82 22.14
C THR A 384 11.15 13.37 22.61
N ALA A 385 10.53 14.19 21.77
CA ALA A 385 9.23 14.79 22.02
C ALA A 385 8.25 14.41 20.92
N ALA A 386 6.95 14.37 21.24
CA ALA A 386 5.88 14.26 20.27
C ALA A 386 5.14 15.59 20.19
N ARG A 387 4.77 16.02 18.98
CA ARG A 387 3.90 17.19 18.78
C ARG A 387 3.14 17.10 17.47
N VAL A 388 2.14 17.96 17.33
CA VAL A 388 1.47 18.18 16.03
C VAL A 388 2.45 18.92 15.11
N ALA A 389 2.52 18.48 13.86
CA ALA A 389 3.31 19.12 12.81
C ALA A 389 2.84 20.56 12.59
N THR A 390 3.79 21.49 12.54
CA THR A 390 3.54 22.85 12.06
C THR A 390 3.49 22.85 10.52
N PRO A 391 3.03 23.93 9.88
CA PRO A 391 3.10 24.05 8.41
C PRO A 391 4.50 23.86 7.85
N GLU A 392 5.55 24.33 8.55
CA GLU A 392 6.95 24.14 8.12
C GLU A 392 7.36 22.67 8.21
N ASP A 393 6.96 21.95 9.27
CA ASP A 393 7.24 20.51 9.35
C ASP A 393 6.51 19.73 8.27
N ALA A 394 5.26 20.10 7.97
CA ALA A 394 4.47 19.46 6.93
C ALA A 394 5.12 19.65 5.55
N GLU A 395 5.66 20.84 5.26
CA GLU A 395 6.43 21.10 4.04
C GLU A 395 7.71 20.24 4.00
N LEU A 396 8.50 20.24 5.08
CA LEU A 396 9.74 19.46 5.16
C LEU A 396 9.53 17.94 5.11
N LEU A 397 8.38 17.46 5.58
CA LEU A 397 7.98 16.05 5.57
C LEU A 397 7.08 15.69 4.37
N GLU A 398 6.89 16.62 3.43
CA GLU A 398 6.09 16.42 2.21
C GLU A 398 4.69 15.84 2.50
N LEU A 399 4.05 16.33 3.55
CA LEU A 399 2.71 15.88 3.95
C LEU A 399 1.68 16.59 3.05
N THR A 400 1.04 15.83 2.17
CA THR A 400 0.12 16.33 1.13
C THR A 400 -1.33 16.46 1.61
N ASP A 401 -1.65 15.87 2.75
CA ASP A 401 -3.03 15.65 3.15
C ASP A 401 -3.49 16.78 4.07
N GLU A 402 -4.72 17.26 3.90
CA GLU A 402 -5.31 18.27 4.79
C GLU A 402 -5.63 17.62 6.15
N GLY A 403 -4.71 17.70 7.11
CA GLY A 403 -4.89 17.07 8.41
C GLY A 403 -3.84 17.45 9.47
N SER A 404 -4.20 17.19 10.73
CA SER A 404 -3.26 17.29 11.86
C SER A 404 -2.42 16.02 11.94
N HIS A 405 -1.11 16.17 11.79
CA HIS A 405 -0.17 15.05 11.78
C HIS A 405 0.63 15.00 13.08
N ALA A 406 0.63 13.88 13.78
CA ALA A 406 1.51 13.66 14.92
C ALA A 406 2.90 13.27 14.43
N ILE A 407 3.93 13.99 14.87
CA ILE A 407 5.33 13.74 14.53
C ILE A 407 6.18 13.55 15.79
N LEU A 408 7.29 12.85 15.62
CA LEU A 408 8.34 12.76 16.64
C LEU A 408 9.45 13.76 16.31
N VAL A 409 9.93 14.49 17.32
CA VAL A 409 11.07 15.39 17.21
C VAL A 409 12.17 14.84 18.10
N LEU A 410 13.28 14.43 17.50
CA LEU A 410 14.43 13.91 18.20
C LEU A 410 15.54 14.95 18.15
N THR A 411 16.10 15.31 19.30
CA THR A 411 17.22 16.24 19.37
C THR A 411 18.43 15.55 19.97
N ALA A 412 19.62 15.97 19.55
CA ALA A 412 20.88 15.45 20.07
C ALA A 412 21.92 16.56 20.14
N LEU A 413 22.35 16.92 21.35
CA LEU A 413 23.45 17.85 21.58
C LEU A 413 24.73 17.06 21.86
N PHE A 414 25.77 17.28 21.07
CA PHE A 414 27.06 16.62 21.22
C PHE A 414 28.09 17.58 21.80
N ARG A 415 28.81 17.13 22.84
CA ARG A 415 29.86 17.90 23.50
C ARG A 415 31.20 17.18 23.47
N ASP A 416 32.27 17.97 23.42
CA ASP A 416 33.62 17.45 23.62
C ASP A 416 33.98 17.29 25.11
N ARG A 417 35.21 16.85 25.36
CA ARG A 417 35.75 16.62 26.72
C ARG A 417 35.79 17.86 27.61
N ASP A 418 35.76 19.05 27.02
CA ASP A 418 35.78 20.32 27.72
C ASP A 418 34.34 20.87 27.91
N GLY A 419 33.33 20.06 27.60
CA GLY A 419 31.90 20.41 27.69
C GLY A 419 31.42 21.35 26.58
N GLN A 420 32.26 21.66 25.59
CA GLN A 420 31.94 22.59 24.53
C GLN A 420 31.09 21.91 23.45
N ALA A 421 30.07 22.61 22.97
CA ALA A 421 29.16 22.09 21.94
C ALA A 421 29.88 21.92 20.59
N LEU A 422 29.70 20.75 19.98
CA LEU A 422 30.21 20.43 18.64
C LEU A 422 29.11 20.51 17.59
N GLU A 423 27.93 19.97 17.90
CA GLU A 423 26.78 19.91 17.01
C GLU A 423 25.50 19.76 17.81
N TYR A 424 24.43 20.42 17.35
CA TYR A 424 23.06 20.18 17.78
C TYR A 424 22.25 19.65 16.60
N GLY A 425 21.84 18.39 16.67
CA GLY A 425 21.01 17.71 15.68
C GLY A 425 19.53 17.79 16.02
N VAL A 426 18.69 18.00 15.01
CA VAL A 426 17.23 17.96 15.09
C VAL A 426 16.71 17.07 13.97
N ASP A 427 16.07 15.96 14.32
CA ASP A 427 15.43 15.03 13.39
C ASP A 427 13.90 15.12 13.57
N LEU A 428 13.20 15.53 12.52
CA LEU A 428 11.75 15.51 12.42
C LEU A 428 11.34 14.16 11.82
N GLY A 429 10.73 13.29 12.60
CA GLY A 429 10.26 11.98 12.16
C GLY A 429 8.87 12.06 11.53
N ALA A 430 8.70 11.42 10.37
CA ALA A 430 7.41 11.39 9.68
C ALA A 430 6.32 10.66 10.49
N PRO A 431 5.03 10.98 10.27
CA PRO A 431 3.91 10.30 10.93
C PRO A 431 3.92 8.79 10.71
N GLY A 432 3.47 8.03 11.71
CA GLY A 432 3.38 6.57 11.65
C GLY A 432 4.72 5.82 11.75
N ARG A 433 5.86 6.53 11.86
CA ARG A 433 7.17 5.93 12.06
C ARG A 433 7.39 5.53 13.51
N THR A 434 8.07 4.39 13.71
CA THR A 434 8.49 3.92 15.04
C THR A 434 9.87 4.44 15.39
N ARG A 435 10.16 4.66 16.68
CA ARG A 435 11.52 4.84 17.20
C ARG A 435 11.87 3.59 18.02
N VAL A 436 12.95 2.91 17.67
CA VAL A 436 13.41 1.70 18.36
C VAL A 436 14.68 2.03 19.13
N GLU A 437 14.71 1.63 20.41
CA GLU A 437 15.88 1.76 21.27
C GLU A 437 16.28 0.37 21.77
N THR A 438 17.54 -0.02 21.54
CA THR A 438 18.06 -1.33 21.90
C THR A 438 19.21 -1.13 22.87
N SER A 439 19.00 -1.57 24.12
CA SER A 439 20.00 -1.50 25.17
C SER A 439 20.35 -2.91 25.61
N GLY A 440 21.64 -3.22 25.64
CA GLY A 440 22.11 -4.48 26.22
C GLY A 440 21.83 -4.49 27.72
N VAL A 441 20.98 -5.40 28.19
CA VAL A 441 20.87 -5.67 29.62
C VAL A 441 22.09 -6.50 29.98
N GLY A 442 23.14 -5.83 30.49
CA GLY A 442 24.29 -6.53 31.05
C GLY A 442 23.83 -7.52 32.12
N ARG A 443 24.39 -8.73 32.10
CA ARG A 443 24.29 -9.64 33.25
C ARG A 443 25.27 -9.22 34.34
#